data_AF-A0A495ZDW0-F1
#
_entry.id   AF-A0A495ZDW0-F1
#
_cell.length_a   1.000
_cell.length_b   1.000
_cell.length_c   1.000
_cell.angle_alpha   90.00
_cell.angle_beta   90.00
_cell.angle_gamma   90.00
#
_symmetry.space_group_name_H-M   'P 1'
#
loop_
_entity.id
_entity.type
_entity.pdbx_description
1 polymer ?
#
loop_
_entity_poly.entity_id
_entity_poly.type
_entity_poly.pdbx_seq_one_letter_code
_entity_poly.pdbx_strand_id
1 'polypeptide(L)'
;MQIPQPLTLDEIPEDEQEALLTKVATEIVRRRLTVPAILFLETCKPLNFIGSQMLIALNPFVTSIFNTTDYQKFALIIEKDANVELLTQLIEKLDGEEKK
;
A
#
# COMPACT_ATOMS: atom_id res chain seq x y z
N MET A 1 -16.98 27.89 6.52
CA MET A 1 -16.58 26.51 6.14
C MET A 1 -15.12 26.38 6.48
N GLN A 2 -14.77 25.59 7.50
CA GLN A 2 -13.39 25.10 7.60
C GLN A 2 -13.21 24.19 6.39
N ILE A 3 -12.35 24.56 5.45
CA ILE A 3 -11.92 23.60 4.42
C ILE A 3 -11.21 22.49 5.20
N PRO A 4 -11.67 21.22 5.17
CA PRO A 4 -10.93 20.16 5.82
C PRO A 4 -9.51 20.17 5.25
N GLN A 5 -8.50 20.23 6.12
CA GLN A 5 -7.13 20.19 5.65
C GLN A 5 -6.94 18.86 4.90
N PRO A 6 -6.31 18.88 3.70
CA PRO A 6 -6.03 17.63 3.00
C PRO A 6 -5.13 16.80 3.90
N LEU A 7 -5.50 15.54 4.15
CA LEU A 7 -4.67 14.59 4.88
C LEU A 7 -3.28 14.55 4.24
N THR A 8 -2.25 14.80 5.02
CA THR A 8 -0.84 14.70 4.61
C THR A 8 -0.19 13.48 5.26
N LEU A 9 0.89 12.98 4.66
CA LEU A 9 1.58 11.79 5.17
C LEU A 9 2.13 11.99 6.59
N ASP A 10 2.57 13.21 6.93
CA ASP A 10 3.11 13.53 8.25
C ASP A 10 2.05 13.54 9.36
N GLU A 11 0.76 13.53 9.00
CA GLU A 11 -0.36 13.41 9.93
C GLU A 11 -0.78 11.96 10.21
N ILE A 12 -0.21 10.99 9.48
CA ILE A 12 -0.47 9.57 9.70
C ILE A 12 0.59 9.02 10.66
N PRO A 13 0.23 8.55 11.86
CA PRO A 13 1.17 7.97 12.82
C PRO A 13 1.96 6.81 12.20
N GLU A 14 3.26 6.68 12.49
CA GLU A 14 4.13 5.66 11.90
C GLU A 14 3.61 4.23 12.15
N ASP A 15 3.04 3.97 13.33
CA ASP A 15 2.41 2.70 13.67
C ASP A 15 1.16 2.41 12.83
N GLU A 16 0.37 3.44 12.50
CA GLU A 16 -0.75 3.31 11.58
C GLU A 16 -0.27 3.07 10.14
N GLN A 17 0.82 3.70 9.72
CA GLN A 17 1.41 3.46 8.40
C GLN A 17 1.87 2.00 8.27
N GLU A 18 2.63 1.51 9.24
CA GLU A 18 3.11 0.12 9.28
C GLU A 18 1.95 -0.89 9.34
N ALA A 19 0.91 -0.59 10.13
CA ALA A 19 -0.29 -1.44 10.21
C ALA A 19 -1.02 -1.54 8.87
N LEU A 20 -1.16 -0.42 8.15
CA LEU A 20 -1.77 -0.41 6.82
C LEU A 20 -0.94 -1.19 5.80
N LEU A 21 0.38 -1.00 5.77
CA LEU A 21 1.28 -1.77 4.89
C LEU A 21 1.20 -3.28 5.18
N THR A 22 1.20 -3.65 6.47
CA THR A 22 1.09 -5.05 6.90
C THR A 22 -0.25 -5.67 6.50
N LYS A 23 -1.34 -4.92 6.62
CA LYS A 23 -2.68 -5.34 6.16
C LYS A 23 -2.69 -5.60 4.66
N VAL A 24 -2.07 -4.73 3.86
CA VAL A 24 -1.95 -4.89 2.40
C VAL A 24 -1.14 -6.15 2.06
N ALA A 25 0.04 -6.30 2.68
CA ALA A 25 0.92 -7.44 2.46
C ALA A 25 0.22 -8.77 2.78
N THR A 26 -0.52 -8.83 3.89
CA THR A 26 -1.30 -10.00 4.31
C THR A 26 -2.35 -10.37 3.25
N GLU A 27 -3.07 -9.40 2.70
CA GLU A 27 -4.08 -9.65 1.67
C GLU A 27 -3.47 -10.14 0.36
N ILE A 28 -2.30 -9.62 -0.03
CA ILE A 28 -1.54 -10.08 -1.20
C ILE A 28 -1.16 -11.55 -1.05
N VAL A 29 -0.54 -11.92 0.08
CA VAL A 29 -0.09 -13.29 0.34
C VAL A 29 -1.29 -14.24 0.43
N ARG A 30 -2.34 -13.87 1.17
CA ARG A 30 -3.57 -14.66 1.31
C ARG A 30 -4.22 -14.98 -0.03
N ARG A 31 -4.14 -14.06 -0.99
CA ARG A 31 -4.69 -14.22 -2.35
C ARG A 31 -3.73 -14.89 -3.33
N ARG A 32 -2.54 -15.31 -2.86
CA ARG A 32 -1.46 -15.89 -3.68
C ARG A 32 -0.98 -14.94 -4.79
N LEU A 33 -0.99 -13.64 -4.52
CA LEU A 33 -0.57 -12.58 -5.44
C LEU A 33 0.87 -12.08 -5.20
N THR A 34 1.65 -12.79 -4.38
CA THR A 34 3.03 -12.40 -4.00
C THR A 34 3.89 -12.04 -5.21
N VAL A 35 4.01 -12.95 -6.18
CA VAL A 35 4.86 -12.78 -7.36
C VAL A 35 4.44 -11.57 -8.22
N PRO A 36 3.18 -11.44 -8.67
CA PRO A 36 2.77 -10.29 -9.46
C PRO A 36 2.83 -8.96 -8.67
N ALA A 37 2.61 -8.98 -7.35
CA ALA A 37 2.71 -7.78 -6.53
C ALA A 37 4.16 -7.27 -6.43
N ILE A 38 5.12 -8.14 -6.13
CA ILE A 38 6.54 -7.75 -6.06
C ILE A 38 7.01 -7.22 -7.42
N LEU A 39 6.68 -7.91 -8.51
CA LEU A 39 7.04 -7.44 -9.86
C LEU A 39 6.46 -6.05 -10.14
N PHE A 40 5.20 -5.82 -9.77
CA PHE A 40 4.56 -4.52 -9.93
C PHE A 40 5.28 -3.43 -9.11
N LEU A 41 5.56 -3.68 -7.82
CA LEU A 41 6.24 -2.73 -6.94
C LEU A 41 7.64 -2.38 -7.45
N GLU A 42 8.42 -3.37 -7.90
CA GLU A 42 9.75 -3.16 -8.51
C GLU A 42 9.67 -2.28 -9.77
N THR A 43 8.65 -2.47 -10.62
CA THR A 43 8.47 -1.64 -11.82
C THR A 43 8.03 -0.22 -11.49
N CYS A 44 7.40 0.00 -10.33
CA CYS A 44 6.93 1.30 -9.88
C CYS A 44 7.94 2.05 -8.99
N LYS A 45 9.08 1.46 -8.64
CA LYS A 45 10.15 2.10 -7.85
C LYS A 45 10.57 3.51 -8.31
N PRO A 46 10.55 3.91 -9.60
CA PRO A 46 10.62 5.33 -9.95
C PRO A 46 9.23 5.97 -9.78
N LEU A 47 8.82 6.26 -8.54
CA LEU A 47 7.49 6.79 -8.19
C LEU A 47 7.20 8.23 -8.64
N ASN A 48 8.01 8.81 -9.53
CA ASN A 48 7.78 10.15 -10.07
C ASN A 48 6.54 10.28 -10.99
N PHE A 49 5.78 9.21 -11.25
CA PHE A 49 4.76 9.23 -12.31
C PHE A 49 3.39 8.60 -11.99
N ILE A 50 3.12 8.07 -10.79
CA ILE A 50 1.89 7.27 -10.57
C ILE A 50 1.13 7.63 -9.29
N GLY A 51 0.89 8.92 -9.03
CA GLY A 51 0.00 9.33 -7.92
C GLY A 51 -1.50 9.19 -8.25
N SER A 52 -1.93 9.53 -9.47
CA SER A 52 -3.36 9.61 -9.83
C SER A 52 -3.92 8.40 -10.59
N GLN A 53 -3.11 7.73 -11.40
CA GLN A 53 -3.58 6.61 -12.25
C GLN A 53 -3.57 5.25 -11.53
N MET A 54 -2.65 5.04 -10.57
CA MET A 54 -2.65 3.86 -9.69
C MET A 54 -3.96 3.76 -8.92
N LEU A 55 -4.48 4.90 -8.46
CA LEU A 55 -5.71 4.96 -7.67
C LEU A 55 -6.95 4.52 -8.45
N ILE A 56 -6.94 4.67 -9.77
CA ILE A 56 -8.03 4.23 -10.64
C ILE A 56 -7.85 2.74 -10.98
N ALA A 57 -6.61 2.30 -11.20
CA ALA A 57 -6.29 0.91 -11.54
C ALA A 57 -6.59 -0.09 -10.40
N LEU A 58 -6.44 0.33 -9.14
CA LEU A 58 -6.68 -0.53 -7.97
C LEU A 58 -8.13 -0.51 -7.46
N ASN A 59 -8.98 0.40 -7.95
CA ASN A 59 -10.37 0.57 -7.51
C ASN A 59 -11.23 -0.72 -7.47
N PRO A 60 -11.17 -1.64 -8.46
CA PRO A 60 -11.99 -2.87 -8.41
C PRO A 60 -11.55 -3.89 -7.34
N PHE A 61 -10.34 -3.77 -6.78
CA PHE A 61 -9.81 -4.68 -5.76
C PHE A 61 -9.86 -4.07 -4.35
N VAL A 62 -9.73 -2.75 -4.26
CA VAL A 62 -9.58 -2.00 -3.01
C VAL A 62 -10.88 -1.90 -2.20
N THR A 63 -12.03 -1.74 -2.85
CA THR A 63 -13.32 -1.50 -2.15
C THR A 63 -13.79 -2.67 -1.29
N SER A 64 -13.27 -3.88 -1.51
CA SER A 64 -13.53 -5.06 -0.67
C SER A 64 -12.50 -5.23 0.47
N ILE A 65 -11.38 -4.49 0.46
CA ILE A 65 -10.25 -4.65 1.40
C ILE A 65 -10.09 -3.42 2.32
N PHE A 66 -10.40 -2.23 1.81
CA PHE A 66 -10.22 -0.95 2.50
C PHE A 66 -11.56 -0.21 2.62
N ASN A 67 -11.78 0.44 3.76
CA ASN A 67 -12.72 1.55 3.82
C ASN A 67 -12.10 2.75 3.05
N THR A 68 -12.93 3.71 2.65
CA THR A 68 -12.47 4.86 1.84
C THR A 68 -11.32 5.65 2.50
N THR A 69 -11.27 5.68 3.84
CA THR A 69 -10.24 6.40 4.61
C THR A 69 -8.89 5.67 4.61
N ASP A 70 -8.87 4.37 4.89
CA ASP A 70 -7.65 3.56 4.86
C ASP A 70 -7.00 3.60 3.47
N TYR A 71 -7.84 3.64 2.41
CA TYR A 71 -7.34 3.72 1.05
C TYR A 71 -6.61 5.03 0.76
N GLN A 72 -7.17 6.17 1.19
CA GLN A 72 -6.53 7.48 1.05
C GLN A 72 -5.22 7.54 1.84
N LYS A 73 -5.20 6.97 3.06
CA LYS A 73 -3.98 6.84 3.86
C LYS A 73 -2.93 6.00 3.13
N PHE A 74 -3.29 4.82 2.66
CA PHE A 74 -2.39 3.92 1.93
C PHE A 74 -1.81 4.58 0.66
N ALA A 75 -2.64 5.31 -0.09
CA ALA A 75 -2.21 6.07 -1.25
C ALA A 75 -1.09 7.07 -0.91
N LEU A 76 -1.23 7.80 0.20
CA LEU A 76 -0.21 8.75 0.66
C LEU A 76 1.05 8.03 1.18
N ILE A 77 0.87 6.91 1.89
CA ILE A 77 1.98 6.13 2.45
C ILE A 77 2.87 5.58 1.33
N ILE A 78 2.29 5.03 0.27
CA ILE A 78 3.03 4.35 -0.79
C ILE A 78 3.82 5.29 -1.69
N GLU A 79 3.59 6.62 -1.62
CA GLU A 79 4.35 7.62 -2.40
C GLU A 79 5.83 7.72 -1.98
N LYS A 80 6.20 7.29 -0.77
CA LYS A 80 7.60 7.24 -0.33
C LYS A 80 8.25 5.93 -0.77
N ASP A 81 9.37 6.01 -1.49
CA ASP A 81 10.17 4.84 -1.90
C ASP A 81 10.50 3.89 -0.74
N ALA A 82 10.80 4.44 0.45
CA ALA A 82 11.06 3.65 1.64
C ALA A 82 9.87 2.78 2.08
N ASN A 83 8.64 3.27 1.89
CA ASN A 83 7.42 2.54 2.22
C ASN A 83 7.08 1.49 1.16
N VAL A 84 7.46 1.72 -0.10
CA VAL A 84 7.38 0.70 -1.17
C VAL A 84 8.33 -0.45 -0.87
N GLU A 85 9.56 -0.14 -0.48
CA GLU A 85 10.55 -1.15 -0.09
C GLU A 85 10.08 -1.93 1.15
N LEU A 86 9.54 -1.24 2.16
CA LEU A 86 8.96 -1.88 3.34
C LEU A 86 7.78 -2.80 2.98
N LEU A 87 6.89 -2.38 2.08
CA LEU A 87 5.79 -3.21 1.61
C LEU A 87 6.29 -4.49 0.93
N THR A 88 7.29 -4.38 0.05
CA THR A 88 7.92 -5.54 -0.61
C THR A 88 8.49 -6.51 0.42
N GLN A 89 9.24 -6.03 1.41
CA GLN A 89 9.82 -6.87 2.47
C GLN A 89 8.76 -7.57 3.31
N LEU A 90 7.66 -6.87 3.64
CA LEU A 90 6.54 -7.46 4.38
C LEU A 90 5.87 -8.58 3.57
N ILE A 91 5.67 -8.39 2.26
CA ILE A 91 5.11 -9.42 1.38
C ILE A 91 6.00 -10.66 1.35
N GLU A 92 7.32 -10.49 1.15
CA GLU A 92 8.27 -11.61 1.11
C GLU A 92 8.34 -12.37 2.43
N LYS A 93 8.38 -11.64 3.55
CA LYS A 93 8.39 -12.22 4.89
C LYS A 93 7.15 -13.08 5.13
N LEU A 94 5.97 -12.52 4.91
CA LEU A 94 4.70 -13.21 5.16
C LEU A 94 4.50 -14.42 4.23
N ASP A 95 4.89 -14.31 2.95
CA ASP A 95 4.85 -15.43 2.01
C ASP A 95 5.80 -16.57 2.41
N GLY A 96 6.97 -16.23 2.97
CA GLY A 96 7.91 -17.20 3.52
C GLY A 96 7.43 -17.88 4.81
N GLU A 97 6.64 -17.17 5.63
CA GLU A 97 6.01 -17.73 6.84
C GLU A 97 4.86 -18.68 6.49
N GLU A 98 4.01 -18.33 5.52
CA GLU A 98 2.87 -19.17 5.06
C GLU A 98 3.30 -20.47 4.35
N LYS A 99 4.54 -20.55 3.86
CA LYS A 99 5.09 -21.73 3.17
C LYS A 99 5.82 -22.71 4.10
N LYS A 100 6.00 -22.37 5.38
CA LYS A 100 6.60 -23.23 6.40
C LYS A 100 5.55 -24.11 7.08
#